data_AF-A0A6A4H6P7-F1
#
_entry.id   AF-A0A6A4H6P7-F1
#
_cell.length_a   1.000
_cell.length_b   1.000
_cell.length_c   1.000
_cell.angle_alpha   90.00
_cell.angle_beta   90.00
_cell.angle_gamma   90.00
#
_symmetry.space_group_name_H-M   'P 1'
#
loop_
_entity.id
_entity.type
_entity.pdbx_description
1 polymer ?
#
loop_
_entity_poly.entity_id
_entity_poly.type
_entity_poly.pdbx_seq_one_letter_code
_entity_poly.pdbx_strand_id
1 'polypeptide(L)'
;EGFVNVLQEMTEEEQEQWEKDVEPVKSALFKTRKISFKIINSTTLLLPRWREQVADMEFRNRILPRDVATCWNSTYDMLAAFLEMRDPV
;
A
#
# COMPACT_ATOMS: atom_id res chain seq x y z
N GLU A 1 -20.83 -21.28 -8.96
CA GLU A 1 -20.14 -21.85 -7.79
C GLU A 1 -19.44 -20.69 -7.09
N GLY A 2 -19.90 -20.37 -5.87
CA GLY A 2 -19.77 -19.06 -5.26
C GLY A 2 -18.48 -18.89 -4.48
N PHE A 3 -17.92 -17.68 -4.50
CA PHE A 3 -16.90 -17.27 -3.54
C PHE A 3 -17.43 -17.48 -2.12
N VAL A 4 -16.80 -18.38 -1.37
CA VAL A 4 -17.09 -18.54 0.06
C VAL A 4 -16.50 -17.33 0.77
N ASN A 5 -17.37 -16.50 1.35
CA ASN A 5 -16.91 -15.43 2.23
C ASN A 5 -16.56 -16.05 3.57
N VAL A 6 -15.29 -16.45 3.73
CA VAL A 6 -14.75 -17.11 4.93
C VAL A 6 -15.08 -16.33 6.22
N LEU A 7 -15.22 -15.01 6.13
CA LEU A 7 -15.61 -14.18 7.28
C LEU A 7 -17.04 -14.47 7.77
N GLN A 8 -17.97 -14.89 6.89
CA GLN A 8 -19.35 -15.23 7.26
C GLN A 8 -19.46 -16.55 8.04
N GLU A 9 -18.44 -17.40 7.98
CA GLU A 9 -18.39 -18.68 8.71
C GLU A 9 -17.73 -18.55 10.09
N MET A 10 -17.09 -17.41 10.36
CA MET A 10 -16.40 -17.12 11.63
C MET A 10 -17.39 -16.66 12.70
N THR A 11 -17.10 -16.97 13.97
CA THR A 11 -17.87 -16.42 15.10
C THR A 11 -17.68 -14.91 15.22
N GLU A 12 -18.58 -14.23 15.94
CA GLU A 12 -18.48 -12.79 16.17
C GLU A 12 -17.15 -12.42 16.86
N GLU A 13 -16.66 -13.24 17.80
CA GLU A 13 -15.38 -13.00 18.46
C GLU A 13 -14.19 -13.15 17.49
N GLU A 14 -14.23 -14.15 16.62
CA GLU A 14 -13.20 -14.37 15.61
C GLU A 14 -13.16 -13.24 14.56
N GLN A 15 -14.33 -12.74 14.15
CA GLN A 15 -14.44 -11.59 13.24
C GLN A 15 -13.88 -10.32 13.88
N GLU A 16 -14.20 -10.06 15.15
CA GLU A 16 -13.70 -8.87 15.85
C GLU A 16 -12.17 -8.93 16.01
N GLN A 17 -11.63 -10.11 16.35
CA GLN A 17 -10.18 -10.31 16.46
C GLN A 17 -9.51 -10.12 15.09
N TRP A 18 -10.05 -10.70 14.03
CA TRP A 18 -9.54 -10.51 12.68
C TRP A 18 -9.53 -9.04 12.24
N GLU A 19 -10.60 -8.30 12.52
CA GLU A 19 -10.65 -6.87 12.17
C GLU A 19 -9.60 -6.06 12.92
N LYS A 20 -9.37 -6.37 14.21
CA LYS A 20 -8.30 -5.75 15.02
C LYS A 20 -6.92 -6.04 14.44
N ASP A 21 -6.68 -7.28 14.02
CA ASP A 21 -5.38 -7.69 13.47
C ASP A 21 -5.11 -7.08 12.09
N VAL A 22 -6.17 -6.86 11.30
CA VAL A 22 -6.06 -6.34 9.92
C VAL A 22 -6.14 -4.81 9.84
N GLU A 23 -6.73 -4.12 10.83
CA GLU A 23 -6.78 -2.65 10.91
C GLU A 23 -5.42 -1.98 10.61
N PRO A 24 -4.30 -2.35 11.26
CA PRO A 24 -3.04 -1.67 11.04
C PRO A 24 -2.57 -1.79 9.59
N VAL A 25 -2.81 -2.95 8.98
CA VAL A 25 -2.46 -3.22 7.57
C VAL A 25 -3.35 -2.40 6.63
N LYS A 26 -4.67 -2.36 6.86
CA LYS A 26 -5.62 -1.52 6.10
C LYS A 26 -5.26 -0.04 6.19
N SER A 27 -4.91 0.43 7.39
CA SER A 27 -4.53 1.82 7.67
C SER A 27 -3.23 2.20 6.95
N ALA A 28 -2.21 1.34 7.02
CA ALA A 28 -0.95 1.51 6.31
C ALA A 28 -1.17 1.57 4.79
N LEU A 29 -1.91 0.59 4.23
CA LEU A 29 -2.30 0.54 2.83
C LEU A 29 -2.97 1.84 2.35
N PHE A 30 -3.96 2.32 3.12
CA PHE A 30 -4.69 3.54 2.79
C PHE A 30 -3.76 4.77 2.75
N LYS A 31 -2.88 4.92 3.74
CA LYS A 31 -1.90 6.02 3.78
C LYS A 31 -0.92 5.95 2.61
N THR A 32 -0.38 4.77 2.34
CA THR A 32 0.52 4.46 1.22
C THR A 32 -0.10 4.83 -0.14
N ARG A 33 -1.34 4.42 -0.39
CA ARG A 33 -2.09 4.80 -1.61
C ARG A 33 -2.27 6.30 -1.73
N LYS A 34 -2.64 6.97 -0.64
CA LYS A 34 -2.86 8.42 -0.62
C LYS A 34 -1.57 9.21 -0.87
N ILE A 35 -0.45 8.78 -0.31
CA ILE A 35 0.86 9.39 -0.55
C ILE A 35 1.28 9.20 -2.01
N SER A 36 1.24 7.97 -2.52
CA SER A 36 1.59 7.64 -3.90
C SER A 36 0.76 8.46 -4.90
N PHE A 37 -0.56 8.53 -4.67
CA PHE A 37 -1.45 9.35 -5.49
C PHE A 37 -1.04 10.83 -5.49
N LYS A 38 -0.74 11.42 -4.33
CA LYS A 38 -0.33 12.83 -4.24
C LYS A 38 1.00 13.10 -4.93
N ILE A 39 1.99 12.22 -4.76
CA ILE A 39 3.31 12.35 -5.38
C ILE A 39 3.18 12.30 -6.91
N ILE A 40 2.44 11.32 -7.44
CA ILE A 40 2.25 11.14 -8.88
C ILE A 40 1.53 12.34 -9.52
N ASN A 41 0.53 12.90 -8.84
CA ASN A 41 -0.25 14.03 -9.37
C ASN A 41 0.37 15.41 -9.08
N SER A 42 1.42 15.50 -8.27
CA SER A 42 2.11 16.76 -7.95
C SER A 42 3.56 16.71 -8.45
N THR A 43 3.69 16.70 -9.77
CA THR A 43 4.96 16.52 -10.49
C THR A 43 5.99 17.62 -10.25
N THR A 44 5.54 18.82 -9.84
CA THR A 44 6.41 19.99 -9.64
C THR A 44 6.81 20.23 -8.19
N LEU A 45 6.03 19.75 -7.21
CA LEU A 45 6.26 20.05 -5.79
C LEU A 45 6.58 18.79 -4.99
N LEU A 46 5.71 17.78 -5.05
CA LEU A 46 5.88 16.57 -4.24
C LEU A 46 6.81 15.56 -4.89
N LEU A 47 6.79 15.42 -6.22
CA LEU A 47 7.66 14.48 -6.91
C LEU A 47 9.15 14.82 -6.80
N PRO A 48 9.60 16.08 -6.93
CA PRO A 48 11.02 16.42 -6.73
C PRO A 48 11.44 16.20 -5.28
N ARG A 49 10.63 16.65 -4.31
CA ARG A 49 10.87 16.40 -2.87
C ARG A 49 10.93 14.92 -2.53
N TRP A 50 10.05 14.10 -3.12
CA TRP A 50 10.09 12.66 -2.95
C TRP A 50 11.43 12.11 -3.42
N ARG A 51 11.88 12.46 -4.62
CA ARG A 51 13.16 12.02 -5.19
C ARG A 51 14.35 12.45 -4.33
N GLU A 52 14.30 13.64 -3.72
CA GLU A 52 15.31 14.10 -2.75
C GLU A 52 15.30 13.22 -1.49
N GLN A 53 14.13 12.90 -0.94
CA GLN A 53 14.02 12.07 0.27
C GLN A 53 14.47 10.62 0.06
N VAL A 54 14.14 10.03 -1.09
CA VAL A 54 14.59 8.67 -1.44
C VAL A 54 15.94 8.68 -2.14
N ALA A 55 16.65 9.81 -2.19
CA ALA A 55 17.90 9.90 -2.91
C ALA A 55 18.94 8.94 -2.34
N ASP A 56 19.06 8.82 -1.03
CA ASP A 56 20.08 7.96 -0.43
C ASP A 56 19.66 6.49 -0.31
N MET A 57 18.50 6.15 -0.89
CA MET A 57 17.96 4.81 -0.94
C MET A 57 18.09 4.24 -2.36
N GLU A 58 18.07 2.91 -2.50
CA GLU A 58 18.02 2.20 -3.79
C GLU A 58 16.83 2.62 -4.67
N PHE A 59 15.87 3.35 -4.09
CA PHE A 59 14.64 3.80 -4.72
C PHE A 59 14.70 5.23 -5.30
N ARG A 60 15.86 5.90 -5.32
CA ARG A 60 16.05 7.27 -5.84
C ARG A 60 15.30 7.59 -7.14
N ASN A 61 15.26 6.63 -8.05
CA ASN A 61 14.64 6.78 -9.38
C ASN A 61 13.29 6.07 -9.53
N ARG A 62 12.81 5.36 -8.50
CA ARG A 62 11.52 4.67 -8.50
C ARG A 62 10.41 5.62 -8.04
N ILE A 63 9.39 5.75 -8.87
CA ILE A 63 8.11 6.35 -8.47
C ILE A 63 7.29 5.23 -7.84
N LEU A 64 6.67 5.51 -6.69
CA LEU A 64 5.76 4.56 -6.05
C LEU A 64 4.67 4.11 -7.04
N PRO A 65 4.34 2.80 -7.10
CA PRO A 65 3.26 2.35 -7.94
C PRO A 65 1.94 3.01 -7.50
N ARG A 66 1.05 3.25 -8.46
CA ARG A 66 -0.32 3.70 -8.18
C ARG A 66 -1.23 2.48 -8.08
N ASP A 67 -2.15 2.51 -7.13
CA ASP A 67 -3.25 1.55 -7.10
C ASP A 67 -4.21 1.85 -8.25
N VAL A 68 -4.40 0.89 -9.14
CA VAL A 68 -5.23 1.02 -10.33
C VAL A 68 -6.36 0.01 -10.23
N ALA A 69 -7.60 0.48 -10.14
CA ALA A 69 -8.77 -0.38 -9.91
C ALA A 69 -8.95 -1.49 -10.97
N THR A 70 -8.42 -1.30 -12.18
CA THR A 70 -8.48 -2.29 -13.27
C THR A 70 -7.32 -3.28 -13.28
N CYS A 71 -6.34 -3.13 -12.37
CA CYS A 71 -5.19 -4.01 -12.26
C CYS A 71 -5.31 -4.85 -10.99
N TRP A 72 -5.59 -6.16 -11.13
CA TRP A 72 -5.85 -7.06 -10.01
C TRP A 72 -4.74 -7.11 -8.94
N ASN A 73 -3.48 -6.85 -9.33
CA ASN A 73 -2.34 -6.97 -8.43
C ASN A 73 -1.76 -5.64 -7.96
N SER A 74 -2.32 -4.47 -8.35
CA SER A 74 -1.69 -3.18 -8.03
C SER A 74 -1.53 -2.91 -6.54
N THR A 75 -2.45 -3.42 -5.72
CA THR A 75 -2.35 -3.30 -4.26
C THR A 75 -1.20 -4.12 -3.68
N TYR A 76 -1.00 -5.34 -4.19
CA TYR A 76 0.11 -6.20 -3.79
C TYR A 76 1.44 -5.60 -4.24
N ASP A 77 1.53 -5.15 -5.48
CA ASP A 77 2.74 -4.53 -6.04
C ASP A 77 3.13 -3.25 -5.26
N MET A 78 2.14 -2.45 -4.85
CA MET A 78 2.37 -1.31 -3.96
C MET A 78 2.90 -1.72 -2.59
N LEU A 79 2.36 -2.76 -1.97
CA LEU A 79 2.85 -3.25 -0.68
C LEU A 79 4.27 -3.78 -0.78
N ALA A 80 4.56 -4.59 -1.78
CA ALA A 80 5.90 -5.14 -2.01
C ALA A 80 6.92 -4.01 -2.15
N ALA A 81 6.64 -3.00 -2.98
CA ALA A 81 7.52 -1.84 -3.14
C ALA A 81 7.74 -1.06 -1.83
N PHE A 82 6.71 -0.91 -0.99
CA PHE A 82 6.84 -0.24 0.30
C PHE A 82 7.65 -1.03 1.32
N LEU A 83 7.53 -2.37 1.32
CA LEU A 83 8.33 -3.24 2.19
C LEU A 83 9.80 -3.24 1.76
N GLU A 84 10.07 -3.30 0.46
CA GLU A 84 11.42 -3.12 -0.09
C GLU A 84 12.06 -1.79 0.35
N MET A 85 11.27 -0.71 0.45
CA MET A 85 11.75 0.60 0.90
C MET A 85 12.02 0.71 2.40
N ARG A 86 11.35 -0.09 3.23
CA ARG A 86 11.48 -0.02 4.69
C ARG A 86 12.82 -0.58 5.16
N ASP A 87 13.26 -1.68 4.57
CA ASP A 87 14.48 -2.39 4.93
C ASP A 87 15.43 -2.40 3.71
N PRO A 88 16.12 -1.27 3.42
CA PRO A 88 17.11 -1.24 2.36
C PRO A 88 18.23 -2.24 2.70
N VAL A 89 18.40 -3.25 1.85
CA VAL A 89 19.47 -4.27 1.94
C VAL A 89 20.84 -3.61 1.85
#